data_AF-K0B447-F1
#
_entry.id   AF-K0B447-F1
#
_cell.length_a   1.000
_cell.length_b   1.000
_cell.length_c   1.000
_cell.angle_alpha   90.00
_cell.angle_beta   90.00
_cell.angle_gamma   90.00
#
_symmetry.space_group_name_H-M   'P 1'
#
loop_
_entity.id
_entity.type
_entity.pdbx_description
1 polymer ?
#
loop_
_entity_poly.entity_id
_entity_poly.type
_entity_poly.pdbx_seq_one_letter_code
_entity_poly.pdbx_strand_id
1 'polypeptide(L)'
;MGLFNKERGLVDERISNTMNKILKESYIITIIICFISIFIKSYLYGFRANLVITEIIVIIVSSLYSMIRKISLGVYSDEIEMHDRTSKTPMNIKNIIVGLALGIVISFYFGIRSSILYGGDKNRLWYFIIVFFASFIMYIPFLVGGIAITDFIARKASKKINEKILPEDKDLE
;
A
#
# COMPACT_ATOMS: atom_id res chain seq x y z
N MET A 1 19.90 -16.92 -23.91
CA MET A 1 19.17 -15.67 -23.58
C MET A 1 18.31 -15.33 -24.78
N GLY A 2 16.98 -15.41 -24.65
CA GLY A 2 16.06 -15.15 -25.79
C GLY A 2 14.69 -15.80 -25.66
N LEU A 3 14.03 -15.72 -24.50
CA LEU A 3 12.72 -16.37 -24.28
C LEU A 3 11.50 -15.43 -24.35
N PHE A 4 11.68 -14.13 -24.66
CA PHE A 4 10.58 -13.16 -24.63
C PHE A 4 10.54 -12.18 -25.82
N ASN A 5 11.01 -12.58 -27.00
CA ASN A 5 10.72 -11.81 -28.20
C ASN A 5 9.35 -12.24 -28.75
N LYS A 6 8.28 -11.74 -28.12
CA LYS A 6 6.94 -11.76 -28.72
C LYS A 6 6.83 -10.51 -29.60
N GLU A 7 6.75 -10.71 -30.91
CA GLU A 7 6.45 -9.65 -31.86
C GLU A 7 5.15 -8.94 -31.45
N ARG A 8 5.22 -7.62 -31.32
CA ARG A 8 4.07 -6.78 -30.99
C ARG A 8 3.21 -6.65 -32.24
N GLY A 9 2.32 -7.62 -32.45
CA GLY A 9 1.16 -7.41 -33.32
C GLY A 9 0.36 -6.20 -32.83
N LEU A 10 -0.33 -5.50 -33.72
CA LEU A 10 -1.24 -4.39 -33.38
C LEU A 10 -2.29 -4.88 -32.39
N VAL A 11 -2.06 -4.67 -31.09
CA VAL A 11 -3.00 -5.02 -30.03
C VAL A 11 -4.00 -3.88 -29.90
N ASP A 12 -5.28 -4.20 -30.04
CA ASP A 12 -6.39 -3.26 -29.82
C ASP A 12 -6.29 -2.64 -28.42
N GLU A 13 -6.33 -1.31 -28.35
CA GLU A 13 -6.29 -0.51 -27.12
C GLU A 13 -7.44 -0.88 -26.17
N ARG A 14 -8.61 -1.24 -26.72
CA ARG A 14 -9.74 -1.68 -25.91
C ARG A 14 -9.44 -3.00 -25.18
N ILE A 15 -8.79 -3.94 -25.87
CA ILE A 15 -8.43 -5.25 -25.30
C ILE A 15 -7.35 -5.06 -24.23
N SER A 16 -6.32 -4.25 -24.50
CA SER A 16 -5.24 -3.99 -23.55
C SER A 16 -5.73 -3.27 -22.29
N ASN A 17 -6.62 -2.28 -22.43
CA ASN A 17 -7.21 -1.58 -21.29
C ASN A 17 -8.08 -2.51 -20.43
N THR A 18 -8.88 -3.37 -21.06
CA THR A 18 -9.71 -4.37 -20.35
C THR A 18 -8.82 -5.36 -19.60
N MET A 19 -7.75 -5.84 -20.21
CA MET A 19 -6.79 -6.75 -19.57
C MET A 19 -6.10 -6.09 -18.37
N ASN A 20 -5.67 -4.83 -18.50
CA ASN A 20 -5.06 -4.08 -17.41
C ASN A 20 -6.02 -3.90 -16.22
N LYS A 21 -7.31 -3.68 -16.49
CA LYS A 21 -8.33 -3.61 -15.44
C LYS A 21 -8.47 -4.93 -14.70
N ILE A 22 -8.56 -6.05 -15.43
CA ILE A 22 -8.63 -7.40 -14.83
C ILE A 22 -7.39 -7.68 -13.98
N LEU A 23 -6.18 -7.34 -14.46
CA LEU A 23 -4.94 -7.52 -13.71
C LEU A 23 -4.91 -6.70 -12.41
N LYS A 24 -5.44 -5.47 -12.44
CA LYS A 24 -5.59 -4.63 -11.25
C LYS A 24 -6.57 -5.24 -10.24
N GLU A 25 -7.69 -5.79 -10.72
CA GLU A 25 -8.67 -6.47 -9.88
C GLU A 25 -8.09 -7.75 -9.26
N SER A 26 -7.40 -8.59 -10.05
CA SER A 26 -6.76 -9.80 -9.55
C SER A 26 -5.67 -9.50 -8.52
N TYR A 27 -4.93 -8.40 -8.70
CA TYR A 27 -3.96 -7.93 -7.72
C TYR A 27 -4.64 -7.59 -6.39
N ILE A 28 -5.72 -6.80 -6.42
CA ILE A 28 -6.48 -6.42 -5.21
C ILE A 28 -7.04 -7.66 -4.51
N ILE A 29 -7.62 -8.60 -5.26
CA ILE A 29 -8.15 -9.86 -4.71
C ILE A 29 -7.04 -10.66 -4.03
N THR A 30 -5.85 -10.76 -4.65
CA THR A 30 -4.70 -11.47 -4.08
C THR A 30 -4.28 -10.86 -2.74
N ILE A 31 -4.17 -9.52 -2.68
CA ILE A 31 -3.83 -8.82 -1.44
C ILE A 31 -4.88 -9.08 -0.34
N ILE A 32 -6.17 -9.05 -0.67
CA ILE A 32 -7.26 -9.34 0.28
C ILE A 32 -7.17 -10.77 0.81
N ILE A 33 -6.94 -11.76 -0.06
CA ILE A 33 -6.80 -13.16 0.35
C ILE A 33 -5.59 -13.35 1.28
N CYS A 34 -4.44 -12.75 0.96
CA CYS A 34 -3.27 -12.80 1.82
C CYS A 34 -3.55 -12.14 3.18
N PHE A 35 -4.28 -11.01 3.21
CA PHE A 35 -4.63 -10.32 4.44
C PHE A 35 -5.56 -11.16 5.33
N ILE A 36 -6.59 -11.78 4.74
CA ILE A 36 -7.50 -12.70 5.43
C ILE A 36 -6.73 -13.91 5.96
N SER A 37 -5.82 -14.48 5.17
CA SER A 37 -4.96 -15.60 5.61
C SER A 37 -4.13 -15.23 6.84
N ILE A 38 -3.49 -14.06 6.85
CA ILE A 38 -2.72 -13.56 8.00
C ILE A 38 -3.62 -13.45 9.24
N PHE A 39 -4.82 -12.91 9.09
CA PHE A 39 -5.75 -12.72 10.19
C PHE A 39 -6.21 -14.07 10.78
N ILE A 40 -6.62 -15.01 9.95
CA ILE A 40 -7.07 -16.35 10.37
C ILE A 40 -5.92 -17.10 11.06
N LYS A 41 -4.72 -17.10 10.47
CA LYS A 41 -3.55 -17.78 11.05
C LYS A 41 -3.15 -17.18 12.38
N SER A 42 -3.19 -15.86 12.50
CA SER A 42 -2.89 -15.14 13.74
C SER A 42 -3.91 -15.44 14.85
N TYR A 43 -5.18 -15.65 14.49
CA TYR A 43 -6.24 -16.02 15.42
C TYR A 43 -6.12 -17.47 15.89
N LEU A 44 -5.92 -18.42 14.97
CA LEU A 44 -5.89 -19.87 15.29
C LEU A 44 -4.59 -20.34 15.95
N TYR A 45 -3.44 -19.89 15.45
CA TYR A 45 -2.13 -20.41 15.85
C TYR A 45 -1.32 -19.43 16.72
N GLY A 46 -1.93 -18.28 17.05
CA GLY A 46 -1.23 -17.15 17.65
C GLY A 46 -0.28 -16.45 16.66
N PHE A 47 0.36 -15.38 17.13
CA PHE A 47 1.24 -14.55 16.30
C PHE A 47 2.61 -15.22 16.11
N ARG A 48 2.68 -16.24 15.23
CA ARG A 48 3.92 -16.92 14.85
C ARG A 48 4.36 -16.44 13.47
N ALA A 49 5.44 -15.66 13.43
CA ALA A 49 5.97 -15.07 12.20
C ALA A 49 6.23 -16.11 11.09
N ASN A 50 6.71 -17.30 11.46
CA ASN A 50 6.99 -18.39 10.51
C ASN A 50 5.77 -18.85 9.71
N LEU A 51 4.55 -18.70 10.24
CA LEU A 51 3.33 -19.16 9.59
C LEU A 51 2.77 -18.14 8.58
N VAL A 52 3.18 -16.87 8.68
CA VAL A 52 2.65 -15.75 7.88
C VAL A 52 3.70 -15.09 7.00
N ILE A 53 4.95 -15.55 7.05
CA ILE A 53 6.08 -14.94 6.33
C ILE A 53 5.85 -14.93 4.82
N THR A 54 5.23 -15.97 4.27
CA THR A 54 4.94 -16.09 2.84
C THR A 54 3.96 -15.02 2.38
N GLU A 55 2.88 -14.79 3.11
CA GLU A 55 1.88 -13.77 2.81
C GLU A 55 2.46 -12.36 2.93
N ILE A 56 3.29 -12.14 3.94
CA ILE A 56 4.00 -10.87 4.13
C ILE A 56 4.94 -10.61 2.94
N ILE A 57 5.71 -11.60 2.51
CA ILE A 57 6.61 -11.48 1.34
C ILE A 57 5.79 -11.14 0.09
N VAL A 58 4.70 -11.86 -0.17
CA VAL A 58 3.84 -11.60 -1.34
C VAL A 58 3.35 -10.16 -1.34
N ILE A 59 2.76 -9.70 -0.23
CA ILE A 59 2.22 -8.34 -0.11
C ILE A 59 3.33 -7.29 -0.30
N ILE A 60 4.47 -7.45 0.38
CA ILE A 60 5.56 -6.47 0.34
C ILE A 60 6.20 -6.41 -1.04
N VAL A 61 6.60 -7.56 -1.59
CA VAL A 61 7.31 -7.62 -2.89
C VAL A 61 6.41 -7.14 -4.02
N SER A 62 5.13 -7.55 -4.04
CA SER A 62 4.20 -7.15 -5.10
C SER A 62 3.89 -5.65 -5.06
N SER A 63 3.75 -5.09 -3.84
CA SER A 63 3.48 -3.66 -3.65
C SER A 63 4.68 -2.81 -4.03
N LEU A 64 5.88 -3.20 -3.57
CA LEU A 64 7.13 -2.51 -3.91
C LEU A 64 7.41 -2.58 -5.41
N TYR A 65 7.28 -3.75 -6.03
CA TYR A 65 7.48 -3.90 -7.47
C TYR A 65 6.56 -2.97 -8.26
N SER A 66 5.26 -2.97 -7.95
CA SER A 66 4.27 -2.10 -8.60
C SER A 66 4.61 -0.63 -8.43
N MET A 67 4.99 -0.23 -7.21
CA MET A 67 5.34 1.14 -6.88
C MET A 67 6.60 1.61 -7.63
N ILE A 68 7.68 0.84 -7.56
CA ILE A 68 8.94 1.15 -8.24
C ILE A 68 8.70 1.23 -9.75
N ARG A 69 7.96 0.28 -10.33
CA ARG A 69 7.66 0.27 -11.76
C ARG A 69 6.88 1.50 -12.20
N LYS A 70 5.90 1.96 -11.42
CA LYS A 70 5.14 3.18 -11.69
C LYS A 70 6.02 4.43 -11.66
N ILE A 71 6.92 4.52 -10.68
CA ILE A 71 7.89 5.63 -10.59
C ILE A 71 8.84 5.60 -11.78
N SER A 72 9.40 4.43 -12.11
CA SER A 72 10.33 4.25 -13.22
C SER A 72 9.74 4.63 -14.58
N LEU A 73 8.42 4.49 -14.73
CA LEU A 73 7.70 4.88 -15.94
C LEU A 73 7.19 6.32 -15.90
N GLY A 74 7.41 7.07 -14.81
CA GLY A 74 6.94 8.45 -14.71
C GLY A 74 5.44 8.63 -14.43
N VAL A 75 4.66 7.57 -14.64
CA VAL A 75 3.19 7.51 -14.50
C VAL A 75 2.72 7.86 -13.09
N TYR A 76 3.56 7.68 -12.06
CA TYR A 76 3.18 7.98 -10.68
C TYR A 76 2.91 9.47 -10.43
N SER A 77 3.66 10.38 -11.07
CA SER A 77 3.37 11.81 -10.95
C SER A 77 2.07 12.18 -11.68
N ASP A 78 1.87 11.62 -12.87
CA ASP A 78 0.75 11.93 -13.75
C ASP A 78 -0.57 11.39 -13.18
N GLU A 79 -0.56 10.20 -12.56
CA GLU A 79 -1.75 9.63 -11.92
C GLU A 79 -2.25 10.52 -10.78
N ILE A 80 -1.33 11.15 -10.05
CA ILE A 80 -1.69 12.04 -8.95
C ILE A 80 -2.18 13.38 -9.47
N GLU A 81 -1.51 13.95 -10.47
CA GLU A 81 -1.97 15.21 -11.07
C GLU A 81 -3.35 15.05 -11.70
N MET A 82 -3.60 13.94 -12.40
CA MET A 82 -4.93 13.61 -12.93
C MET A 82 -5.94 13.43 -11.79
N HIS A 83 -5.56 12.73 -10.70
CA HIS A 83 -6.44 12.57 -9.54
C HIS A 83 -6.79 13.91 -8.91
N ASP A 84 -5.81 14.78 -8.68
CA ASP A 84 -6.02 16.09 -8.04
C ASP A 84 -6.81 17.05 -8.95
N ARG A 85 -6.76 16.88 -10.28
CA ARG A 85 -7.62 17.62 -11.23
C ARG A 85 -9.06 17.12 -11.26
N THR A 86 -9.29 15.82 -11.14
CA THR A 86 -10.63 15.21 -11.24
C THR A 86 -11.34 15.11 -9.88
N SER A 87 -10.59 15.01 -8.79
CA SER A 87 -11.10 14.76 -7.44
C SER A 87 -11.16 16.06 -6.62
N LYS A 88 -12.18 16.19 -5.78
CA LYS A 88 -12.28 17.30 -4.80
C LYS A 88 -11.31 17.14 -3.63
N THR A 89 -10.87 15.91 -3.34
CA THR A 89 -9.94 15.64 -2.25
C THR A 89 -8.56 15.34 -2.81
N PRO A 90 -7.52 16.10 -2.43
CA PRO A 90 -6.16 15.85 -2.91
C PRO A 90 -5.65 14.51 -2.40
N MET A 91 -4.80 13.86 -3.19
CA MET A 91 -4.26 12.54 -2.89
C MET A 91 -3.52 12.50 -1.55
N ASN A 92 -2.88 13.60 -1.15
CA ASN A 92 -2.21 13.73 0.15
C ASN A 92 -3.17 13.58 1.33
N ILE A 93 -4.35 14.20 1.27
CA ILE A 93 -5.36 14.09 2.33
C ILE A 93 -5.90 12.67 2.39
N LYS A 94 -6.12 12.04 1.24
CA LYS A 94 -6.54 10.64 1.17
C LYS A 94 -5.51 9.71 1.84
N ASN A 95 -4.22 9.91 1.57
CA ASN A 95 -3.15 9.15 2.19
C ASN A 95 -3.10 9.33 3.71
N ILE A 96 -3.32 10.56 4.21
CA ILE A 96 -3.41 10.84 5.65
C ILE A 96 -4.60 10.11 6.28
N ILE A 97 -5.77 10.17 5.64
CA ILE A 97 -6.98 9.48 6.13
C ILE A 97 -6.76 7.97 6.19
N VAL A 98 -6.13 7.39 5.17
CA VAL A 98 -5.79 5.95 5.15
C VAL A 98 -4.82 5.60 6.26
N GLY A 99 -3.76 6.39 6.46
CA GLY A 99 -2.79 6.18 7.54
C GLY A 99 -3.44 6.28 8.92
N LEU A 100 -4.32 7.25 9.13
CA LEU A 100 -5.06 7.43 10.37
C LEU A 100 -6.01 6.25 10.63
N ALA A 101 -6.78 5.82 9.63
CA ALA A 101 -7.68 4.68 9.75
C ALA A 101 -6.92 3.40 10.11
N LEU A 102 -5.78 3.14 9.46
CA LEU A 102 -4.92 1.99 9.77
C LEU A 102 -4.36 2.07 11.19
N GLY A 103 -3.88 3.23 11.62
CA GLY A 103 -3.36 3.42 12.97
C GLY A 103 -4.42 3.20 14.05
N ILE A 104 -5.66 3.66 13.82
CA ILE A 104 -6.79 3.41 14.73
C ILE A 104 -7.08 1.90 14.83
N VAL A 105 -7.17 1.20 13.69
CA VAL A 105 -7.44 -0.25 13.67
C VAL A 105 -6.35 -1.02 14.43
N ILE A 106 -5.07 -0.67 14.20
CA ILE A 106 -3.93 -1.30 14.88
C ILE A 106 -3.98 -1.03 16.40
N SER A 107 -4.30 0.20 16.78
CA SER A 107 -4.37 0.59 18.20
C SER A 107 -5.50 -0.14 18.93
N PHE A 108 -6.66 -0.31 18.27
CA PHE A 108 -7.74 -1.14 18.78
C PHE A 108 -7.33 -2.60 18.93
N TYR A 109 -6.69 -3.18 17.91
CA TYR A 109 -6.22 -4.57 17.97
C TYR A 109 -5.28 -4.80 19.16
N PHE A 110 -4.29 -3.93 19.35
CA PHE A 110 -3.36 -4.06 20.48
C PHE A 110 -4.02 -3.79 21.84
N GLY A 111 -4.92 -2.81 21.92
CA GLY A 111 -5.70 -2.53 23.13
C GLY A 111 -6.56 -3.73 23.54
N ILE A 112 -7.32 -4.31 22.60
CA ILE A 112 -8.16 -5.49 22.84
C ILE A 112 -7.30 -6.69 23.24
N ARG A 113 -6.21 -6.96 22.51
CA ARG A 113 -5.32 -8.07 22.83
C ARG A 113 -4.70 -7.93 24.21
N SER A 114 -4.29 -6.72 24.59
CA SER A 114 -3.74 -6.42 25.91
C SER A 114 -4.76 -6.66 27.03
N SER A 115 -5.99 -6.19 26.83
CA SER A 115 -7.04 -6.33 27.84
C SER A 115 -7.44 -7.80 28.08
N ILE A 116 -7.46 -8.62 27.02
CA ILE A 116 -7.74 -10.05 27.12
C ILE A 116 -6.56 -10.79 27.77
N LEU A 117 -5.32 -10.46 27.40
CA LEU A 117 -4.15 -11.23 27.81
C LEU A 117 -3.65 -10.87 29.22
N TYR A 118 -3.72 -9.58 29.59
CA TYR A 118 -3.16 -9.07 30.84
C TYR A 118 -4.20 -8.51 31.80
N GLY A 119 -5.45 -8.31 31.35
CA GLY A 119 -6.51 -7.73 32.15
C GLY A 119 -7.32 -8.74 32.96
N GLY A 120 -7.17 -8.69 34.29
CA GLY A 120 -8.10 -9.33 35.23
C GLY A 120 -9.44 -8.58 35.36
N ASP A 121 -10.41 -9.16 36.07
CA ASP A 121 -11.82 -8.71 36.10
C ASP A 121 -12.02 -7.22 36.43
N LYS A 122 -11.19 -6.67 37.34
CA LYS A 122 -11.29 -5.26 37.77
C LYS A 122 -10.44 -4.29 36.94
N ASN A 123 -9.40 -4.79 36.27
CA ASN A 123 -8.37 -3.95 35.63
C ASN A 123 -8.37 -4.05 34.10
N ARG A 124 -9.22 -4.90 33.51
CA ARG A 124 -9.29 -5.14 32.06
C ARG A 124 -9.47 -3.86 31.24
N LEU A 125 -10.34 -2.96 31.71
CA LEU A 125 -10.59 -1.68 31.04
C LEU A 125 -9.35 -0.76 31.08
N TRP A 126 -8.62 -0.75 32.20
CA TRP A 126 -7.37 0.02 32.33
C TRP A 126 -6.27 -0.46 31.38
N TYR A 127 -6.07 -1.78 31.27
CA TYR A 127 -5.10 -2.34 30.30
C TYR A 127 -5.47 -2.02 28.85
N PHE A 128 -6.77 -2.01 28.52
CA PHE A 128 -7.24 -1.57 27.21
C PHE A 128 -6.86 -0.11 26.96
N ILE A 129 -7.26 0.81 27.84
CA ILE A 129 -7.08 2.25 27.65
C ILE A 129 -5.59 2.60 27.52
N ILE A 130 -4.74 2.11 28.43
CA ILE A 130 -3.31 2.45 28.45
C ILE A 130 -2.64 1.98 27.15
N VAL A 131 -2.86 0.72 26.75
CA VAL A 131 -2.23 0.19 25.54
C VAL A 131 -2.84 0.77 24.27
N PHE A 132 -4.14 1.05 24.25
CA PHE A 132 -4.79 1.73 23.14
C PHE A 132 -4.17 3.11 22.90
N PHE A 133 -4.08 3.97 23.92
CA PHE A 133 -3.51 5.30 23.76
C PHE A 133 -2.00 5.28 23.50
N ALA A 134 -1.25 4.39 24.16
CA ALA A 134 0.17 4.21 23.87
C ALA A 134 0.40 3.80 22.40
N SER A 135 -0.40 2.85 21.91
CA SER A 135 -0.37 2.40 20.51
C SER A 135 -0.81 3.51 19.56
N PHE A 136 -1.85 4.27 19.90
CA PHE A 136 -2.36 5.38 19.11
C PHE A 136 -1.29 6.44 18.88
N ILE A 137 -0.64 6.89 19.97
CA ILE A 137 0.41 7.90 19.92
C ILE A 137 1.65 7.38 19.18
N MET A 138 1.99 6.10 19.31
CA MET A 138 3.18 5.54 18.69
C MET A 138 2.99 5.21 17.20
N TYR A 139 1.92 4.48 16.84
CA TYR A 139 1.74 3.94 15.51
C TYR A 139 1.18 4.95 14.50
N ILE A 140 0.32 5.89 14.92
CA ILE A 140 -0.27 6.86 13.97
C ILE A 140 0.80 7.76 13.33
N PRO A 141 1.69 8.42 14.10
CA PRO A 141 2.74 9.25 13.50
C PRO A 141 3.67 8.43 12.61
N PHE A 142 3.98 7.20 13.01
CA PHE A 142 4.81 6.30 12.22
C PHE A 142 4.16 5.91 10.89
N LEU A 143 2.87 5.57 10.90
CA LEU A 143 2.13 5.17 9.70
C LEU A 143 1.84 6.33 8.77
N VAL A 144 1.31 7.44 9.30
CA VAL A 144 1.03 8.65 8.52
C VAL A 144 2.32 9.23 7.97
N GLY A 145 3.37 9.34 8.80
CA GLY A 145 4.68 9.80 8.39
C GLY A 145 5.32 8.89 7.34
N GLY A 146 5.28 7.57 7.54
CA GLY A 146 5.81 6.60 6.59
C GLY A 146 5.13 6.69 5.21
N ILE A 147 3.80 6.79 5.18
CA ILE A 147 3.05 6.96 3.93
C ILE A 147 3.39 8.31 3.27
N ALA A 148 3.41 9.40 4.04
CA ALA A 148 3.69 10.74 3.51
C ALA A 148 5.12 10.86 2.94
N ILE A 149 6.12 10.31 3.63
CA ILE A 149 7.52 10.28 3.17
C ILE A 149 7.63 9.46 1.88
N THR A 150 7.01 8.28 1.87
CA THR A 150 7.03 7.38 0.71
C THR A 150 6.39 8.03 -0.52
N ASP A 151 5.24 8.70 -0.35
CA ASP A 151 4.55 9.46 -1.38
C ASP A 151 5.40 10.65 -1.89
N PHE A 152 6.03 11.40 -0.98
CA PHE A 152 6.92 12.50 -1.34
C PHE A 152 8.13 12.05 -2.17
N ILE A 153 8.81 10.97 -1.74
CA ILE A 153 9.94 10.40 -2.47
C ILE A 153 9.49 9.94 -3.86
N ALA A 154 8.36 9.23 -3.93
CA ALA A 154 7.82 8.70 -5.17
C ALA A 154 7.46 9.82 -6.17
N ARG A 155 6.79 10.88 -5.73
CA ARG A 155 6.49 12.06 -6.56
C ARG A 155 7.76 12.69 -7.10
N LYS A 156 8.74 12.94 -6.23
CA LYS A 156 10.00 13.59 -6.63
C LYS A 156 10.78 12.74 -7.62
N ALA A 157 10.86 11.43 -7.38
CA ALA A 157 11.54 10.51 -8.27
C ALA A 157 10.83 10.41 -9.64
N SER A 158 9.51 10.33 -9.64
CA SER A 158 8.70 10.24 -10.86
C SER A 158 8.78 11.52 -11.70
N LYS A 159 8.71 12.69 -11.08
CA LYS A 159 8.87 13.99 -11.78
C LYS A 159 10.24 14.12 -12.44
N LYS A 160 11.30 13.73 -11.74
CA LYS A 160 12.67 13.73 -12.29
C LYS A 160 12.80 12.80 -13.51
N ILE A 161 12.00 11.75 -13.58
CA ILE A 161 11.97 10.84 -14.73
C ILE A 161 11.18 11.47 -15.88
N ASN A 162 10.02 12.07 -15.62
CA ASN A 162 9.25 12.79 -16.64
C ASN A 162 10.07 13.93 -17.28
N GLU A 163 10.78 14.72 -16.46
CA GLU A 163 11.67 15.79 -16.93
C GLU A 163 12.85 15.30 -17.76
N LYS A 164 13.24 14.02 -17.66
CA LYS A 164 14.28 13.42 -18.49
C LYS A 164 13.75 12.86 -19.81
N ILE A 165 12.51 12.38 -19.81
CA ILE A 165 11.84 11.82 -21.00
C ILE A 165 11.38 12.94 -21.94
N LEU A 166 10.84 14.04 -21.40
CA LEU A 166 10.32 15.18 -22.17
C LEU A 166 11.34 15.95 -23.05
N PRO A 167 12.63 16.12 -22.70
CA PRO A 167 13.61 16.73 -23.59
C PRO A 167 14.04 15.82 -24.74
N GLU A 168 14.03 14.49 -24.59
CA GLU A 168 14.40 13.55 -25.67
C GLU A 168 13.39 13.55 -26.84
N ASP A 169 12.12 13.88 -26.60
CA ASP A 169 11.07 13.95 -27.64
C ASP A 169 11.13 15.24 -28.49
N LYS A 170 11.88 16.27 -28.05
CA LYS A 170 12.00 17.55 -28.78
C LYS A 170 13.20 17.61 -29.73
N ASP A 171 14.13 16.67 -29.62
CA ASP A 171 15.32 16.59 -30.47
C ASP A 171 15.10 15.67 -31.70
N LEU A 172 13.85 15.24 -31.94
CA LEU A 172 13.43 14.35 -33.03
C LEU A 172 12.44 15.00 -34.03
N GLU A 173 12.16 16.31 -33.92
CA GLU A 173 11.49 17.13 -34.94
C GLU A 173 12.51 17.95 -35.75
#